data_AF-A0A166B8D7-F1
#
_entry.id   AF-A0A166B8D7-F1
#
_cell.length_a   1.000
_cell.length_b   1.000
_cell.length_c   1.000
_cell.angle_alpha   90.00
_cell.angle_beta   90.00
_cell.angle_gamma   90.00
#
_symmetry.space_group_name_H-M   'P 1'
#
loop_
_entity.id
_entity.type
_entity.pdbx_description
1 polymer ?
#
loop_
_entity_poly.entity_id
_entity_poly.type
_entity_poly.pdbx_seq_one_letter_code
_entity_poly.pdbx_strand_id
1 'polypeptide(L)'
;MLNLARPYTFPHLVDDARRAKVVYIICQLLHGNPAMIPTGWEGAFPVSPPVDFDSPLSAPDQERLQLHAATDFLGIVATGLDARIVQDLGIFYRGYEKPLFHATHSAAARIDTRHGGYQTLCQVVSSTYDFAGVDRSRLNPRVLASVGPDRDTQTEDPEKDGNSMPGVTRAYLSQLARARTCSGPNCTKTIYEEGRPFPVCSRCKTVRYCGPECQKRDWSSAQAPHRHKDICPLLRQLLAEANPTMTNEQWAKAFVHTLDIEAQWKLFEWAIDGPLFSEESKRRMKQFLQRMVSMVRRLCMSK
;
A
#
# COMPACT_ATOMS: atom_id res chain seq x y z
N MET A 1 18.12 7.17 5.87
CA MET A 1 17.60 7.62 7.18
C MET A 1 16.07 7.74 7.21
N LEU A 2 15.44 8.43 6.26
CA LEU A 2 13.99 8.68 6.27
C LEU A 2 13.12 7.41 6.41
N ASN A 3 13.49 6.31 5.75
CA ASN A 3 12.76 5.04 5.86
C ASN A 3 12.73 4.47 7.30
N LEU A 4 13.82 4.64 8.07
CA LEU A 4 13.89 4.19 9.47
C LEU A 4 13.11 5.13 10.40
N ALA A 5 13.10 6.43 10.09
CA ALA A 5 12.40 7.44 10.87
C ALA A 5 10.89 7.51 10.56
N ARG A 6 10.44 6.93 9.44
CA ARG A 6 9.07 7.00 8.93
C ARG A 6 7.99 6.77 10.00
N PRO A 7 8.07 5.77 10.89
CA PRO A 7 7.01 5.52 11.87
C PRO A 7 6.79 6.68 12.84
N TYR A 8 7.84 7.48 13.09
CA TYR A 8 7.77 8.67 13.92
C TYR A 8 7.44 9.92 13.11
N THR A 9 7.98 10.05 11.88
CA THR A 9 7.81 11.27 11.08
C THR A 9 6.50 11.30 10.33
N PHE A 10 6.01 10.17 9.83
CA PHE A 10 4.82 10.12 8.97
C PHE A 10 3.55 10.67 9.64
N PRO A 11 3.21 10.35 10.90
CA PRO A 11 2.08 10.96 11.59
C PRO A 11 2.14 12.49 11.64
N HIS A 12 3.35 13.06 11.71
CA HIS A 12 3.56 14.52 11.70
C HIS A 12 3.60 15.12 10.29
N LEU A 13 3.89 14.32 9.27
CA LEU A 13 3.88 14.75 7.86
C LEU A 13 2.46 14.86 7.30
N VAL A 14 1.51 14.12 7.87
CA VAL A 14 0.11 14.15 7.45
C VAL A 14 -0.72 15.22 8.16
N ASP A 15 -0.13 16.00 9.07
CA ASP A 15 -0.74 17.22 9.63
C ASP A 15 -0.96 18.26 8.52
N ASP A 16 -2.16 18.85 8.39
CA ASP A 16 -2.56 19.65 7.23
C ASP A 16 -1.56 20.76 6.86
N ALA A 17 -1.07 21.52 7.85
CA ALA A 17 -0.16 22.64 7.60
C ALA A 17 1.21 22.18 7.10
N ARG A 18 1.70 21.03 7.58
CA ARG A 18 3.00 20.45 7.17
C ARG A 18 2.85 19.68 5.87
N ARG A 19 1.74 18.96 5.70
CA ARG A 19 1.39 18.18 4.51
C ARG A 19 1.38 19.06 3.27
N ALA A 20 0.72 20.21 3.34
CA ALA A 20 0.70 21.20 2.25
C ALA A 20 2.13 21.59 1.82
N LYS A 21 2.98 21.97 2.77
CA LYS A 21 4.37 22.38 2.51
C LYS A 21 5.17 21.26 1.86
N VAL A 22 5.05 20.04 2.38
CA VAL A 22 5.81 18.89 1.89
C VAL A 22 5.35 18.48 0.49
N VAL A 23 4.04 18.41 0.23
CA VAL A 23 3.53 18.10 -1.11
C VAL A 23 3.95 19.17 -2.11
N TYR A 24 3.89 20.45 -1.73
CA TYR A 24 4.33 21.56 -2.57
C TYR A 24 5.80 21.42 -2.98
N ILE A 25 6.70 21.18 -2.01
CA ILE A 25 8.13 20.97 -2.25
C ILE A 25 8.36 19.73 -3.13
N ILE A 26 7.66 18.62 -2.88
CA ILE A 26 7.77 17.41 -3.72
C ILE A 26 7.41 17.72 -5.17
N CYS A 27 6.33 18.46 -5.41
CA CYS A 27 5.95 18.83 -6.76
C CYS A 27 7.06 19.65 -7.46
N GLN A 28 7.67 20.62 -6.77
CA GLN A 28 8.77 21.40 -7.31
C GLN A 28 10.01 20.54 -7.64
N LEU A 29 10.38 19.65 -6.72
CA LEU A 29 11.50 18.72 -6.90
C LEU A 29 11.26 17.74 -8.06
N LEU A 30 10.03 17.25 -8.22
CA LEU A 30 9.64 16.37 -9.33
C LEU A 30 9.76 17.05 -10.70
N HIS A 31 9.66 18.37 -10.74
CA HIS A 31 9.84 19.14 -11.97
C HIS A 31 11.25 19.66 -12.18
N GLY A 32 12.14 19.56 -11.19
CA GLY A 32 13.49 20.13 -11.31
C GLY A 32 13.54 21.65 -11.15
N ASN A 33 12.47 22.29 -10.66
CA ASN A 33 12.35 23.74 -10.58
C ASN A 33 11.80 24.19 -9.23
N PRO A 34 12.68 24.48 -8.26
CA PRO A 34 12.30 24.98 -6.93
C PRO A 34 11.47 26.28 -6.96
N ALA A 35 11.58 27.10 -8.00
CA ALA A 35 10.85 28.35 -8.09
C ALA A 35 9.43 28.19 -8.67
N MET A 36 9.08 27.00 -9.18
CA MET A 36 7.80 26.85 -9.85
C MET A 36 6.63 26.75 -8.87
N ILE A 37 5.46 27.18 -9.36
CA ILE A 37 4.18 26.90 -8.72
C ILE A 37 3.64 25.60 -9.34
N PRO A 38 3.36 24.55 -8.54
CA PRO A 38 2.77 23.31 -9.04
C PRO A 38 1.44 23.56 -9.76
N THR A 39 1.31 23.04 -10.97
CA THR A 39 0.07 23.14 -11.76
C THR A 39 -1.09 22.51 -11.01
N GLY A 40 -2.22 23.22 -10.87
CA GLY A 40 -3.39 22.72 -10.15
C GLY A 40 -3.35 22.93 -8.64
N TRP A 41 -2.36 23.67 -8.11
CA TRP A 41 -2.38 24.15 -6.73
C TRP A 41 -3.47 25.22 -6.56
N GLU A 42 -4.31 25.05 -5.55
CA GLU A 42 -5.41 25.97 -5.23
C GLU A 42 -5.21 26.52 -3.80
N GLY A 43 -5.37 27.84 -3.61
CA GLY A 43 -5.21 28.51 -2.31
C GLY A 43 -3.85 29.21 -2.11
N ALA A 44 -3.56 29.59 -0.86
CA ALA A 44 -2.34 30.31 -0.49
C ALA A 44 -1.09 29.41 -0.61
N PHE A 45 0.05 30.02 -0.94
CA PHE A 45 1.32 29.31 -1.02
C PHE A 45 1.79 28.91 0.38
N PRO A 46 1.96 27.60 0.65
CA PRO A 46 2.31 27.15 1.99
C PRO A 46 3.76 27.49 2.36
N VAL A 47 4.60 27.86 1.38
CA VAL A 47 6.01 28.23 1.56
C VAL A 47 6.23 29.61 0.93
N SER A 48 6.71 30.57 1.73
CA SER A 48 7.10 31.91 1.28
C SER A 48 8.33 32.39 2.08
N PRO A 49 9.45 32.76 1.43
CA PRO A 49 9.72 32.65 0.00
C PRO A 49 9.83 31.18 -0.44
N PRO A 50 9.55 30.85 -1.72
CA PRO A 50 9.36 29.48 -2.17
C PRO A 50 10.58 28.56 -2.06
N VAL A 51 11.77 29.07 -1.74
CA VAL A 51 13.01 28.27 -1.74
C VAL A 51 14.02 28.88 -0.78
N ASP A 52 14.59 28.05 0.10
CA ASP A 52 15.90 28.35 0.70
C ASP A 52 16.96 28.01 -0.35
N PHE A 53 17.50 29.04 -1.03
CA PHE A 53 18.52 28.85 -2.07
C PHE A 53 19.83 28.25 -1.53
N ASP A 54 20.01 28.24 -0.20
CA ASP A 54 21.17 27.63 0.43
C ASP A 54 21.02 26.10 0.58
N SER A 55 19.82 25.56 0.35
CA SER A 55 19.62 24.11 0.31
C SER A 55 20.23 23.52 -0.96
N PRO A 56 21.06 22.46 -0.87
CA PRO A 56 21.60 21.77 -2.04
C PRO A 56 20.53 21.21 -2.98
N LEU A 57 19.32 20.96 -2.47
CA LEU A 57 18.18 20.50 -3.27
C LEU A 57 17.51 21.64 -4.06
N SER A 58 17.90 22.89 -3.81
CA SER A 58 17.37 24.08 -4.48
C SER A 58 18.22 24.52 -5.68
N ALA A 59 19.41 23.96 -5.85
CA ALA A 59 20.33 24.38 -6.90
C ALA A 59 19.80 23.94 -8.29
N PRO A 60 19.70 24.84 -9.29
CA PRO A 60 19.10 24.53 -10.59
C PRO A 60 19.79 23.40 -11.38
N ASP A 61 21.08 23.17 -11.14
CA ASP A 61 21.87 22.11 -11.76
C ASP A 61 21.67 20.72 -11.12
N GLN A 62 20.88 20.64 -10.04
CA GLN A 62 20.66 19.42 -9.26
C GLN A 62 19.35 18.70 -9.60
N GLU A 63 18.76 18.96 -10.76
CA GLU A 63 17.47 18.36 -11.20
C GLU A 63 17.40 16.84 -10.98
N ARG A 64 18.47 16.11 -11.30
CA ARG A 64 18.52 14.64 -11.11
C ARG A 64 18.45 14.26 -9.63
N LEU A 65 19.13 14.98 -8.76
CA LEU A 65 19.12 14.75 -7.32
C LEU A 65 17.75 15.10 -6.71
N GLN A 66 17.14 16.20 -7.17
CA GLN A 66 15.80 16.62 -6.76
C GLN A 66 14.76 15.55 -7.11
N LEU A 67 14.78 15.08 -8.36
CA LEU A 67 13.90 14.02 -8.83
C LEU A 67 14.10 12.73 -8.01
N HIS A 68 15.35 12.34 -7.76
CA HIS A 68 15.67 11.16 -6.95
C HIS A 68 15.10 11.30 -5.53
N ALA A 69 15.37 12.43 -4.86
CA ALA A 69 14.90 12.70 -3.50
C ALA A 69 13.36 12.67 -3.41
N ALA A 70 12.67 13.27 -4.37
CA ALA A 70 11.20 13.26 -4.42
C ALA A 70 10.64 11.85 -4.65
N THR A 71 11.23 11.08 -5.60
CA THR A 71 10.78 9.71 -5.85
C THR A 71 11.06 8.78 -4.68
N ASP A 72 12.20 8.92 -4.01
CA ASP A 72 12.55 8.14 -2.83
C ASP A 72 11.60 8.46 -1.67
N PHE A 73 11.29 9.74 -1.45
CA PHE A 73 10.32 10.16 -0.45
C PHE A 73 8.95 9.54 -0.70
N LEU A 74 8.42 9.64 -1.92
CA LEU A 74 7.12 9.06 -2.28
C LEU A 74 7.15 7.53 -2.15
N GLY A 75 8.27 6.89 -2.50
CA GLY A 75 8.48 5.44 -2.35
C GLY A 75 8.46 5.02 -0.88
N ILE A 76 9.06 5.82 0.00
CA ILE A 76 9.03 5.63 1.45
C ILE A 76 7.62 5.85 2.01
N VAL A 77 6.88 6.85 1.53
CA VAL A 77 5.47 7.03 1.95
C VAL A 77 4.64 5.81 1.56
N ALA A 78 4.76 5.35 0.31
CA ALA A 78 3.94 4.28 -0.26
C ALA A 78 4.29 2.88 0.27
N THR A 79 5.59 2.60 0.40
CA THR A 79 6.11 1.25 0.64
C THR A 79 7.21 1.22 1.69
N GLY A 80 7.40 2.28 2.47
CA GLY A 80 8.40 2.30 3.53
C GLY A 80 8.07 1.36 4.69
N LEU A 81 8.91 1.42 5.71
CA LEU A 81 8.70 0.64 6.93
C LEU A 81 7.39 1.03 7.61
N ASP A 82 6.62 0.02 8.02
CA ASP A 82 5.30 0.19 8.63
C ASP A 82 4.29 0.94 7.74
N ALA A 83 4.54 0.99 6.43
CA ALA A 83 3.58 1.55 5.49
C ALA A 83 2.33 0.66 5.39
N ARG A 84 1.17 1.29 5.57
CA ARG A 84 -0.11 0.70 5.16
C ARG A 84 -0.23 0.92 3.67
N ILE A 85 0.18 -0.11 2.92
CA ILE A 85 0.22 -0.11 1.45
C ILE A 85 -1.14 0.41 0.93
N VAL A 86 -1.11 1.30 -0.06
CA VAL A 86 -2.26 2.06 -0.61
C VAL A 86 -2.80 3.17 0.32
N GLN A 87 -3.01 2.93 1.61
CA GLN A 87 -3.63 3.91 2.51
C GLN A 87 -2.76 5.11 2.80
N ASP A 88 -1.50 4.89 3.16
CA ASP A 88 -0.64 5.97 3.64
C ASP A 88 -0.32 6.98 2.52
N LEU A 89 -0.15 6.51 1.28
CA LEU A 89 0.02 7.39 0.13
C LEU A 89 -1.23 8.25 -0.10
N GLY A 90 -2.42 7.65 -0.06
CA GLY A 90 -3.68 8.39 -0.20
C GLY A 90 -3.96 9.38 0.93
N ILE A 91 -3.58 9.05 2.17
CA ILE A 91 -3.65 9.99 3.30
C ILE A 91 -2.68 11.16 3.08
N PHE A 92 -1.48 10.87 2.57
CA PHE A 92 -0.44 11.87 2.37
C PHE A 92 -0.81 12.92 1.31
N TYR A 93 -1.42 12.52 0.20
CA TYR A 93 -1.77 13.47 -0.86
C TYR A 93 -3.21 14.00 -0.78
N ARG A 94 -3.99 13.63 0.25
CA ARG A 94 -5.41 14.00 0.34
C ARG A 94 -5.60 15.51 0.27
N GLY A 95 -6.41 15.96 -0.69
CA GLY A 95 -6.67 17.37 -0.99
C GLY A 95 -5.63 18.03 -1.89
N TYR A 96 -4.60 17.29 -2.32
CA TYR A 96 -3.51 17.73 -3.20
C TYR A 96 -3.31 16.77 -4.39
N GLU A 97 -4.36 16.02 -4.74
CA GLU A 97 -4.33 15.00 -5.79
C GLU A 97 -3.93 15.60 -7.15
N LYS A 98 -4.54 16.73 -7.51
CA LYS A 98 -4.33 17.41 -8.80
C LYS A 98 -2.89 17.93 -8.99
N PRO A 99 -2.30 18.72 -8.07
CA PRO A 99 -0.91 19.15 -8.23
C PRO A 99 0.08 17.98 -8.21
N LEU A 100 -0.15 16.97 -7.37
CA LEU A 100 0.72 15.81 -7.32
C LEU A 100 0.60 14.95 -8.60
N PHE A 101 -0.60 14.80 -9.16
CA PHE A 101 -0.82 14.14 -10.44
C PHE A 101 0.00 14.81 -11.55
N HIS A 102 -0.11 16.13 -11.72
CA HIS A 102 0.60 16.84 -12.79
C HIS A 102 2.12 16.71 -12.64
N ALA A 103 2.64 16.87 -11.43
CA ALA A 103 4.08 16.75 -11.16
C ALA A 103 4.60 15.33 -11.41
N THR A 104 3.90 14.31 -10.91
CA THR A 104 4.32 12.91 -11.08
C THR A 104 4.14 12.41 -12.51
N HIS A 105 3.09 12.81 -13.22
CA HIS A 105 2.88 12.48 -14.63
C HIS A 105 3.96 13.09 -15.52
N SER A 106 4.28 14.37 -15.32
CA SER A 106 5.38 15.05 -16.02
C SER A 106 6.73 14.38 -15.73
N ALA A 107 7.02 14.08 -14.46
CA ALA A 107 8.24 13.38 -14.05
C ALA A 107 8.35 11.96 -14.64
N ALA A 108 7.26 11.21 -14.67
CA ALA A 108 7.24 9.87 -15.25
C ALA A 108 7.46 9.88 -16.76
N ALA A 109 6.95 10.91 -17.46
CA ALA A 109 7.11 11.04 -18.90
C ALA A 109 8.58 11.26 -19.31
N ARG A 110 9.38 11.94 -18.47
CA ARG A 110 10.76 12.37 -18.78
C ARG A 110 11.86 11.45 -18.24
N ILE A 111 11.60 10.67 -17.19
CA ILE A 111 12.61 9.81 -16.56
C ILE A 111 12.80 8.47 -17.32
N ASP A 112 13.96 7.81 -17.18
CA ASP A 112 14.21 6.45 -17.72
C ASP A 112 13.31 5.43 -17.00
N THR A 113 12.71 4.47 -17.73
CA THR A 113 11.84 3.43 -17.13
C THR A 113 12.60 2.49 -16.19
N ARG A 114 13.92 2.41 -16.30
CA ARG A 114 14.81 1.65 -15.42
C ARG A 114 15.20 2.42 -14.16
N HIS A 115 14.82 3.69 -14.04
CA HIS A 115 15.06 4.46 -12.82
C HIS A 115 14.25 3.87 -11.65
N GLY A 116 14.87 3.72 -10.48
CA GLY A 116 14.23 3.10 -9.31
C GLY A 116 12.92 3.77 -8.87
N GLY A 117 12.80 5.08 -9.09
CA GLY A 117 11.60 5.87 -8.81
C GLY A 117 10.47 5.79 -9.84
N TYR A 118 10.70 5.21 -11.04
CA TYR A 118 9.70 5.23 -12.12
C TYR A 118 8.39 4.54 -11.71
N GLN A 119 8.50 3.35 -11.08
CA GLN A 119 7.32 2.60 -10.61
C GLN A 119 6.53 3.37 -9.53
N THR A 120 7.23 4.07 -8.64
CA THR A 120 6.58 4.93 -7.64
C THR A 120 5.80 6.07 -8.30
N LEU A 121 6.37 6.71 -9.32
CA LEU A 121 5.66 7.77 -10.06
C LEU A 121 4.41 7.22 -10.75
N CYS A 122 4.53 6.09 -11.44
CA CYS A 122 3.38 5.44 -12.06
C CYS A 122 2.30 5.10 -11.04
N GLN A 123 2.68 4.55 -9.88
CA GLN A 123 1.73 4.26 -8.80
C GLN A 123 0.98 5.51 -8.32
N VAL A 124 1.68 6.63 -8.13
CA VAL A 124 1.04 7.90 -7.72
C VAL A 124 0.10 8.39 -8.81
N VAL A 125 0.53 8.40 -10.08
CA VAL A 125 -0.32 8.79 -11.21
C VAL A 125 -1.58 7.93 -11.29
N SER A 126 -1.45 6.60 -11.21
CA SER A 126 -2.57 5.65 -11.18
C SER A 126 -3.56 5.93 -10.06
N SER A 127 -3.08 6.44 -8.92
CA SER A 127 -3.91 6.71 -7.75
C SER A 127 -4.53 8.12 -7.71
N THR A 128 -4.12 9.01 -8.62
CA THR A 128 -4.50 10.44 -8.59
C THR A 128 -5.18 10.95 -9.87
N TYR A 129 -5.09 10.24 -11.01
CA TYR A 129 -5.61 10.74 -12.28
C TYR A 129 -7.13 10.97 -12.29
N ASP A 130 -7.90 10.05 -11.69
CA ASP A 130 -9.36 10.20 -11.56
C ASP A 130 -9.72 11.44 -10.72
N PHE A 131 -9.01 11.66 -9.62
CA PHE A 131 -9.20 12.83 -8.75
C PHE A 131 -8.78 14.14 -9.43
N ALA A 132 -7.82 14.08 -10.35
CA ALA A 132 -7.42 15.21 -11.17
C ALA A 132 -8.42 15.49 -12.32
N GLY A 133 -9.44 14.65 -12.52
CA GLY A 133 -10.41 14.77 -13.60
C GLY A 133 -9.78 14.53 -14.98
N VAL A 134 -8.70 13.74 -15.05
CA VAL A 134 -7.98 13.47 -16.29
C VAL A 134 -8.41 12.12 -16.83
N ASP A 135 -8.95 12.11 -18.05
CA ASP A 135 -9.28 10.87 -18.74
C ASP A 135 -8.04 9.98 -18.93
N ARG A 136 -8.18 8.68 -18.70
CA ARG A 136 -7.10 7.69 -18.79
C ARG A 136 -6.40 7.70 -20.14
N SER A 137 -7.12 7.94 -21.24
CA SER A 137 -6.55 8.03 -22.60
C SER A 137 -5.56 9.19 -22.77
N ARG A 138 -5.60 10.18 -21.87
CA ARG A 138 -4.68 11.33 -21.84
C ARG A 138 -3.41 11.06 -21.03
N LEU A 139 -3.27 9.90 -20.41
CA LEU A 139 -2.03 9.52 -19.73
C LEU A 139 -0.90 9.32 -20.76
N ASN A 140 0.34 9.59 -20.33
CA ASN A 140 1.50 9.34 -21.19
C ASN A 140 1.55 7.83 -21.53
N PRO A 141 1.81 7.42 -22.79
CA PRO A 141 1.79 6.01 -23.17
C PRO A 141 2.68 5.11 -22.31
N ARG A 142 3.82 5.62 -21.83
CA ARG A 142 4.74 4.89 -20.95
C ARG A 142 4.12 4.63 -19.58
N VAL A 143 3.44 5.65 -19.04
CA VAL A 143 2.71 5.55 -17.78
C VAL A 143 1.53 4.60 -17.95
N LEU A 144 0.75 4.73 -19.03
CA LEU A 144 -0.38 3.87 -19.33
C LEU A 144 0.02 2.39 -19.39
N ALA A 145 1.14 2.08 -20.04
CA ALA A 145 1.70 0.72 -20.08
C ALA A 145 2.06 0.16 -18.68
N SER A 146 2.34 1.03 -17.71
CA SER A 146 2.68 0.67 -16.33
C SER A 146 1.46 0.61 -15.41
N VAL A 147 0.42 1.39 -15.68
CA VAL A 147 -0.86 1.36 -14.93
C VAL A 147 -1.65 0.07 -15.22
N GLY A 148 -1.32 -0.63 -16.31
CA GLY A 148 -2.02 -1.83 -16.75
C GLY A 148 -3.26 -1.51 -17.61
N PRO A 149 -4.13 -2.47 -17.91
CA PRO A 149 -5.43 -2.20 -18.53
C PRO A 149 -6.34 -1.41 -17.59
N ASP A 150 -7.39 -0.81 -18.15
CA ASP A 150 -8.39 -0.10 -17.34
C ASP A 150 -9.15 -1.09 -16.47
N ARG A 151 -9.33 -0.76 -15.19
CA ARG A 151 -10.01 -1.61 -14.21
C ARG A 151 -11.46 -1.90 -14.62
N ASP A 152 -12.08 -0.95 -15.32
CA ASP A 152 -13.46 -1.09 -15.79
C ASP A 152 -13.56 -1.95 -17.08
N THR A 153 -12.45 -2.12 -17.80
CA THR A 153 -12.38 -2.92 -19.04
C THR A 153 -11.88 -4.35 -18.83
N GLN A 154 -11.54 -4.74 -17.60
CA GLN A 154 -11.14 -6.11 -17.29
C GLN A 154 -12.37 -7.04 -17.31
N THR A 155 -12.76 -7.45 -18.50
CA THR A 155 -13.58 -8.62 -18.72
C THR A 155 -12.72 -9.87 -18.58
N GLU A 156 -12.86 -10.56 -17.44
CA GLU A 156 -12.86 -12.04 -17.35
C GLU A 156 -11.54 -12.85 -17.26
N ASP A 157 -10.47 -12.32 -16.65
CA ASP A 157 -9.44 -13.23 -16.06
C ASP A 157 -9.11 -12.83 -14.61
N PRO A 158 -10.03 -13.12 -13.65
CA PRO A 158 -9.85 -12.82 -12.24
C PRO A 158 -8.63 -13.52 -11.60
N GLU A 159 -7.99 -14.47 -12.29
CA GLU A 159 -6.78 -15.13 -11.80
C GLU A 159 -5.52 -14.25 -11.96
N LYS A 160 -5.51 -13.31 -12.92
CA LYS A 160 -4.34 -12.44 -13.16
C LYS A 160 -4.32 -11.17 -12.33
N ASP A 161 -5.45 -10.79 -11.73
CA ASP A 161 -5.50 -9.62 -10.89
C ASP A 161 -4.93 -9.89 -9.50
N GLY A 162 -4.17 -8.91 -8.98
CA GLY A 162 -3.68 -8.89 -7.60
C GLY A 162 -4.79 -8.94 -6.53
N ASN A 163 -6.06 -8.93 -6.96
CA ASN A 163 -7.26 -9.09 -6.14
C ASN A 163 -7.73 -10.56 -6.00
N SER A 164 -7.03 -11.53 -6.60
CA SER A 164 -7.31 -12.95 -6.38
C SER A 164 -7.08 -13.35 -4.91
N MET A 165 -7.71 -14.44 -4.44
CA MET A 165 -7.53 -14.90 -3.06
C MET A 165 -6.07 -15.15 -2.68
N PRO A 166 -5.27 -15.83 -3.52
CA PRO A 166 -3.85 -15.98 -3.26
C PRO A 166 -3.12 -14.64 -3.25
N GLY A 167 -3.39 -13.75 -4.22
CA GLY A 167 -2.72 -12.46 -4.35
C GLY A 167 -2.92 -11.56 -3.13
N VAL A 168 -4.15 -11.44 -2.65
CA VAL A 168 -4.49 -10.65 -1.46
C VAL A 168 -3.88 -11.25 -0.20
N THR A 169 -3.96 -12.57 -0.03
CA THR A 169 -3.35 -13.25 1.12
C THR A 169 -1.83 -13.05 1.12
N ARG A 170 -1.19 -13.16 -0.05
CA ARG A 170 0.25 -12.91 -0.21
C ARG A 170 0.62 -11.48 0.16
N ALA A 171 -0.12 -10.51 -0.36
CA ALA A 171 0.11 -9.09 -0.11
C ALA A 171 0.02 -8.79 1.39
N TYR A 172 -1.00 -9.35 2.06
CA TYR A 172 -1.17 -9.17 3.49
C TYR A 172 -0.07 -9.85 4.31
N LEU A 173 0.33 -11.08 3.96
CA LEU A 173 1.45 -11.75 4.63
C LEU A 173 2.78 -11.00 4.45
N SER A 174 3.01 -10.44 3.26
CA SER A 174 4.17 -9.60 2.98
C SER A 174 4.14 -8.32 3.83
N GLN A 175 2.97 -7.73 4.02
CA GLN A 175 2.79 -6.59 4.93
C GLN A 175 3.07 -6.99 6.38
N LEU A 176 2.51 -8.10 6.85
CA LEU A 176 2.73 -8.61 8.21
C LEU A 176 4.22 -8.90 8.45
N ALA A 177 4.94 -9.48 7.50
CA ALA A 177 6.38 -9.73 7.63
C ALA A 177 7.18 -8.44 7.87
N ARG A 178 6.74 -7.32 7.28
CA ARG A 178 7.39 -6.01 7.37
C ARG A 178 6.90 -5.14 8.53
N ALA A 179 5.70 -5.39 9.02
CA ALA A 179 5.10 -4.61 10.09
C ALA A 179 5.90 -4.75 11.40
N ARG A 180 5.94 -3.68 12.18
CA ARG A 180 6.57 -3.62 13.51
C ARG A 180 5.59 -3.15 14.57
N THR A 181 4.32 -3.37 14.28
CA THR A 181 3.20 -3.13 15.18
C THR A 181 2.76 -4.45 15.81
N CYS A 182 2.07 -4.36 16.94
CA CYS A 182 1.46 -5.51 17.57
C CYS A 182 0.24 -5.98 16.75
N SER A 183 0.10 -7.29 16.56
CA SER A 183 -1.08 -7.91 15.94
C SER A 183 -2.25 -8.12 16.92
N GLY A 184 -2.13 -7.65 18.16
CA GLY A 184 -3.17 -7.80 19.17
C GLY A 184 -4.38 -6.91 18.88
N PRO A 185 -5.63 -7.39 19.07
CA PRO A 185 -6.83 -6.58 18.86
C PRO A 185 -6.78 -5.26 19.64
N ASN A 186 -7.02 -4.15 18.93
CA ASN A 186 -7.01 -2.77 19.46
C ASN A 186 -5.65 -2.33 20.08
N CYS A 187 -4.55 -3.02 19.77
CA CYS A 187 -3.23 -2.64 20.23
C CYS A 187 -2.53 -1.80 19.17
N THR A 188 -2.13 -0.57 19.52
CA THR A 188 -1.38 0.33 18.64
C THR A 188 0.12 0.31 18.92
N LYS A 189 0.57 -0.52 19.87
CA LYS A 189 1.98 -0.55 20.28
C LYS A 189 2.90 -0.91 19.13
N THR A 190 4.05 -0.26 19.10
CA THR A 190 5.11 -0.48 18.12
C THR A 190 6.42 -0.92 18.78
N ILE A 191 7.32 -1.59 18.05
CA ILE A 191 8.63 -1.98 18.60
C ILE A 191 9.46 -0.76 19.05
N TYR A 192 9.14 0.41 18.49
CA TYR A 192 9.80 1.68 18.74
C TYR A 192 9.47 2.24 20.12
N GLU A 193 8.22 2.12 20.55
CA GLU A 193 7.77 2.54 21.88
C GLU A 193 8.29 1.59 22.96
N GLU A 194 8.39 0.30 22.66
CA GLU A 194 8.83 -0.73 23.61
C GLU A 194 10.34 -0.94 23.62
N GLY A 195 11.08 -0.35 22.67
CA GLY A 195 12.54 -0.45 22.56
C GLY A 195 13.07 -1.86 22.27
N ARG A 196 12.20 -2.81 21.87
CA ARG A 196 12.59 -4.21 21.59
C ARG A 196 11.72 -4.86 20.51
N PRO A 197 12.24 -5.85 19.77
CA PRO A 197 11.43 -6.64 18.85
C PRO A 197 10.30 -7.37 19.58
N PHE A 198 9.12 -7.42 18.93
CA PHE A 198 8.00 -8.19 19.43
C PHE A 198 8.16 -9.68 19.13
N PRO A 199 7.92 -10.58 20.10
CA PRO A 199 7.89 -12.01 19.83
C PRO A 199 6.84 -12.36 18.76
N VAL A 200 7.22 -13.23 17.84
CA VAL A 200 6.31 -13.82 16.84
C VAL A 200 5.60 -15.03 17.44
N CYS A 201 4.39 -15.33 16.95
CA CYS A 201 3.69 -16.56 17.31
C CYS A 201 4.58 -17.78 17.04
N SER A 202 4.82 -18.59 18.07
CA SER A 202 5.77 -19.71 17.98
C SER A 202 5.36 -20.80 16.99
N ARG A 203 4.07 -20.87 16.63
CA ARG A 203 3.51 -21.88 15.72
C ARG A 203 3.57 -21.49 14.25
N CYS A 204 3.01 -20.33 13.88
CA CYS A 204 2.97 -19.89 12.47
C CYS A 204 4.12 -18.95 12.08
N LYS A 205 4.82 -18.33 13.04
CA LYS A 205 5.91 -17.36 12.83
C LYS A 205 5.52 -16.11 12.04
N THR A 206 4.22 -15.84 11.87
CA THR A 206 3.72 -14.73 11.03
C THR A 206 3.37 -13.48 11.84
N VAL A 207 2.43 -13.60 12.78
CA VAL A 207 1.94 -12.49 13.62
C VAL A 207 2.85 -12.27 14.82
N ARG A 208 2.92 -11.03 15.31
CA ARG A 208 3.78 -10.65 16.45
C ARG A 208 3.01 -9.89 17.50
N TYR A 209 3.40 -10.04 18.76
CA TYR A 209 2.68 -9.45 19.88
C TYR A 209 3.64 -8.73 20.82
N CYS A 210 3.25 -7.58 21.37
CA CYS A 210 4.06 -6.89 22.37
C CYS A 210 4.23 -7.72 23.65
N GLY A 211 3.30 -8.64 23.93
CA GLY A 211 3.37 -9.56 25.07
C GLY A 211 2.30 -10.66 25.04
N PRO A 212 2.32 -11.59 26.02
CA PRO A 212 1.42 -12.75 26.06
C PRO A 212 -0.07 -12.37 26.19
N GLU A 213 -0.39 -11.24 26.82
CA GLU A 213 -1.78 -10.81 27.00
C GLU A 213 -2.44 -10.42 25.66
N CYS A 214 -1.71 -9.75 24.76
CA CYS A 214 -2.21 -9.46 23.41
C CYS A 214 -2.36 -10.75 22.59
N GLN A 215 -1.44 -11.71 22.73
CA GLN A 215 -1.55 -13.01 22.07
C GLN A 215 -2.77 -13.80 22.55
N LYS A 216 -3.00 -13.88 23.88
CA LYS A 216 -4.17 -14.55 24.46
C LYS A 216 -5.47 -13.92 23.97
N ARG A 217 -5.53 -12.58 23.93
CA ARG A 217 -6.71 -11.86 23.42
C ARG A 217 -6.97 -12.18 21.96
N ASP A 218 -5.95 -12.13 21.10
CA ASP A 218 -6.08 -12.49 19.69
C ASP A 218 -6.48 -13.97 19.48
N TRP A 219 -6.03 -14.84 20.39
CA TRP A 219 -6.36 -16.27 20.37
C TRP A 219 -7.82 -16.57 20.69
N SER A 220 -8.40 -15.90 21.68
CA SER A 220 -9.71 -16.24 22.25
C SER A 220 -10.82 -15.21 22.03
N SER A 221 -10.51 -13.99 21.57
CA SER A 221 -11.50 -12.90 21.51
C SER A 221 -12.69 -13.27 20.63
N ALA A 222 -13.86 -13.39 21.26
CA ALA A 222 -15.13 -13.54 20.55
C ALA A 222 -15.52 -12.27 19.77
N GLN A 223 -14.90 -11.13 20.08
CA GLN A 223 -15.15 -9.85 19.43
C GLN A 223 -14.32 -9.67 18.14
N ALA A 224 -13.26 -10.47 17.95
CA ALA A 224 -12.47 -10.42 16.74
C ALA A 224 -13.20 -11.19 15.62
N PRO A 225 -13.32 -10.64 14.40
CA PRO A 225 -13.96 -11.34 13.28
C PRO A 225 -13.22 -12.64 12.93
N HIS A 226 -11.90 -12.67 13.15
CA HIS A 226 -11.05 -13.81 12.88
C HIS A 226 -10.13 -14.07 14.08
N ARG A 227 -10.42 -15.13 14.85
CA ARG A 227 -9.57 -15.53 15.98
C ARG A 227 -8.29 -16.16 15.47
N HIS A 228 -7.14 -15.80 16.03
CA HIS A 228 -5.86 -16.35 15.57
C HIS A 228 -5.78 -17.88 15.73
N LYS A 229 -6.50 -18.47 16.71
CA LYS A 229 -6.56 -19.92 16.87
C LYS A 229 -7.08 -20.66 15.63
N ASP A 230 -7.96 -20.00 14.87
CA ASP A 230 -8.59 -20.55 13.68
C ASP A 230 -7.75 -20.32 12.41
N ILE A 231 -6.87 -19.31 12.44
CA ILE A 231 -6.01 -18.89 11.33
C ILE A 231 -4.62 -19.51 11.40
N CYS A 232 -4.07 -19.66 12.61
CA CYS A 232 -2.72 -20.15 12.86
C CYS A 232 -2.42 -21.51 12.21
N PRO A 233 -3.32 -22.52 12.24
CA PRO A 233 -3.06 -23.80 11.58
C PRO A 233 -2.96 -23.65 10.05
N LEU A 234 -3.82 -22.83 9.46
CA LEU A 234 -3.84 -22.59 8.01
C LEU A 234 -2.57 -21.89 7.54
N LEU A 235 -2.11 -20.89 8.30
CA LEU A 235 -0.83 -20.23 8.03
C LEU A 235 0.35 -21.20 8.13
N ARG A 236 0.37 -22.06 9.16
CA ARG A 236 1.44 -23.05 9.33
C ARG A 236 1.46 -24.04 8.16
N GLN A 237 0.30 -24.49 7.72
CA GLN A 237 0.17 -25.42 6.60
C GLN A 237 0.63 -24.76 5.30
N LEU A 238 0.11 -23.58 4.98
CA LEU A 238 0.49 -22.84 3.77
C LEU A 238 1.99 -22.50 3.73
N LEU A 239 2.54 -21.99 4.83
CA LEU A 239 3.95 -21.55 4.89
C LEU A 239 4.95 -22.71 5.01
N ALA A 240 4.49 -23.96 5.15
CA ALA A 240 5.33 -25.14 5.00
C ALA A 240 5.71 -25.37 3.53
N GLU A 241 4.82 -25.01 2.60
CA GLU A 241 4.96 -25.26 1.16
C GLU A 241 5.25 -23.97 0.36
N ALA A 242 4.92 -22.81 0.91
CA ALA A 242 4.99 -21.53 0.20
C ALA A 242 5.78 -20.45 0.97
N ASN A 243 6.45 -19.58 0.21
CA ASN A 243 7.10 -18.38 0.73
C ASN A 243 6.55 -17.13 0.01
N PRO A 244 6.17 -16.06 0.73
CA PRO A 244 5.70 -14.80 0.12
C PRO A 244 6.69 -14.17 -0.88
N THR A 245 7.96 -14.59 -0.94
CA THR A 245 8.95 -14.15 -1.93
C THR A 245 8.89 -14.91 -3.27
N MET A 246 8.10 -15.97 -3.39
CA MET A 246 7.93 -16.75 -4.64
C MET A 246 7.32 -15.93 -5.79
N THR A 247 7.27 -16.45 -7.02
CA THR A 247 6.50 -15.78 -8.08
C THR A 247 5.00 -15.82 -7.79
N ASN A 248 4.20 -14.94 -8.42
CA ASN A 248 2.74 -14.95 -8.23
C ASN A 248 2.13 -16.29 -8.63
N GLU A 249 2.61 -16.88 -9.73
CA GLU A 249 2.16 -18.19 -10.21
C GLU A 249 2.49 -19.31 -9.22
N GLN A 250 3.73 -19.36 -8.73
CA GLN A 250 4.16 -20.35 -7.73
C GLN A 250 3.35 -20.23 -6.44
N TRP A 251 3.14 -18.99 -5.97
CA TRP A 251 2.33 -18.72 -4.79
C TRP A 251 0.88 -19.16 -4.97
N ALA A 252 0.24 -18.78 -6.09
CA ALA A 252 -1.14 -19.14 -6.38
C ALA A 252 -1.32 -20.67 -6.44
N LYS A 253 -0.40 -21.36 -7.13
CA LYS A 253 -0.38 -22.82 -7.21
C LYS A 253 -0.25 -23.46 -5.83
N ALA A 254 0.70 -23.01 -5.01
CA ALA A 254 0.91 -23.55 -3.66
C ALA A 254 -0.30 -23.28 -2.76
N PHE A 255 -0.90 -22.09 -2.85
CA PHE A 255 -2.09 -21.72 -2.09
C PHE A 255 -3.28 -22.64 -2.39
N VAL A 256 -3.57 -22.87 -3.68
CA VAL A 256 -4.68 -23.72 -4.11
C VAL A 256 -4.43 -25.19 -3.79
N HIS A 257 -3.20 -25.68 -3.96
CA HIS A 257 -2.85 -27.08 -3.68
C HIS A 257 -2.84 -27.41 -2.19
N THR A 258 -2.39 -26.46 -1.35
CA THR A 258 -2.13 -26.73 0.08
C THR A 258 -3.38 -26.61 0.94
N LEU A 259 -4.36 -25.82 0.52
CA LEU A 259 -5.54 -25.48 1.31
C LEU A 259 -6.80 -25.93 0.58
N ASP A 260 -7.74 -26.54 1.29
CA ASP A 260 -9.09 -26.72 0.76
C ASP A 260 -9.80 -25.37 0.57
N ILE A 261 -10.91 -25.38 -0.16
CA ILE A 261 -11.61 -24.13 -0.52
C ILE A 261 -12.11 -23.36 0.71
N GLU A 262 -12.48 -24.05 1.80
CA GLU A 262 -12.94 -23.39 3.03
C GLU A 262 -11.78 -22.67 3.73
N ALA A 263 -10.63 -23.33 3.84
CA ALA A 263 -9.41 -22.76 4.37
C ALA A 263 -8.90 -21.58 3.53
N GLN A 264 -8.99 -21.68 2.20
CA GLN A 264 -8.66 -20.59 1.28
C GLN A 264 -9.51 -19.35 1.55
N TRP A 265 -10.85 -19.52 1.65
CA TRP A 265 -11.76 -18.42 1.96
C TRP A 265 -11.48 -17.80 3.32
N LYS A 266 -11.26 -18.63 4.34
CA LYS A 266 -11.02 -18.15 5.70
C LYS A 266 -9.75 -17.30 5.80
N LEU A 267 -8.68 -17.70 5.13
CA LEU A 267 -7.46 -16.90 5.06
C LEU A 267 -7.64 -15.62 4.26
N PHE A 268 -8.39 -15.68 3.16
CA PHE A 268 -8.68 -14.51 2.34
C PHE A 268 -9.50 -13.47 3.10
N GLU A 269 -10.56 -13.86 3.81
CA GLU A 269 -11.34 -12.95 4.65
C GLU A 269 -10.49 -12.32 5.75
N TRP A 270 -9.67 -13.13 6.43
CA TRP A 270 -8.71 -12.62 7.42
C TRP A 270 -7.74 -11.61 6.82
N ALA A 271 -7.28 -11.81 5.59
CA ALA A 271 -6.42 -10.88 4.88
C ALA A 271 -7.14 -9.59 4.49
N ILE A 272 -8.40 -9.67 4.07
CA ILE A 272 -9.24 -8.50 3.78
C ILE A 272 -9.43 -7.65 5.04
N ASP A 273 -9.71 -8.29 6.18
CA ASP A 273 -9.97 -7.57 7.43
C ASP A 273 -8.72 -6.96 8.07
N GLY A 274 -7.54 -7.30 7.55
CA GLY A 274 -6.28 -6.65 7.88
C GLY A 274 -6.26 -5.15 7.54
N PRO A 275 -5.22 -4.42 8.01
CA PRO A 275 -5.01 -3.00 7.72
C PRO A 275 -4.64 -2.68 6.27
N LEU A 276 -4.60 -3.64 5.35
CA LEU A 276 -4.19 -3.42 3.96
C LEU A 276 -5.23 -2.62 3.17
N PHE A 277 -6.51 -2.87 3.42
CA PHE A 277 -7.60 -2.33 2.62
C PHE A 277 -8.36 -1.24 3.38
N SER A 278 -8.85 -0.24 2.67
CA SER A 278 -9.82 0.72 3.23
C SER A 278 -11.13 0.01 3.55
N GLU A 279 -11.92 0.55 4.48
CA GLU A 279 -13.25 -0.02 4.81
C GLU A 279 -14.16 -0.14 3.59
N GLU A 280 -14.06 0.79 2.63
CA GLU A 280 -14.78 0.69 1.37
C GLU A 280 -14.29 -0.49 0.51
N SER A 281 -12.97 -0.64 0.36
CA SER A 281 -12.39 -1.77 -0.38
C SER A 281 -12.76 -3.10 0.27
N LYS A 282 -12.68 -3.20 1.60
CA LYS A 282 -13.12 -4.37 2.36
C LYS A 282 -14.56 -4.73 2.06
N ARG A 283 -15.46 -3.74 2.11
CA ARG A 283 -16.88 -3.92 1.80
C ARG A 283 -17.10 -4.43 0.38
N ARG A 284 -16.43 -3.85 -0.63
CA ARG A 284 -16.53 -4.28 -2.03
C ARG A 284 -16.04 -5.73 -2.21
N MET A 285 -14.89 -6.07 -1.62
CA MET A 285 -14.33 -7.42 -1.70
C MET A 285 -15.22 -8.47 -1.02
N LYS A 286 -15.77 -8.14 0.16
CA LYS A 286 -16.72 -9.02 0.87
C LYS A 286 -18.04 -9.20 0.11
N GLN A 287 -18.57 -8.15 -0.51
CA GLN A 287 -19.76 -8.27 -1.36
C GLN A 287 -19.50 -9.17 -2.58
N PHE A 288 -18.33 -9.03 -3.21
CA PHE A 288 -17.92 -9.91 -4.30
C PHE A 288 -17.84 -11.37 -3.84
N LEU A 289 -17.22 -11.64 -2.69
CA LEU A 289 -17.19 -12.99 -2.09
C LEU A 289 -18.57 -13.57 -1.86
N GLN A 290 -19.47 -12.79 -1.24
CA GLN A 290 -20.84 -13.24 -0.95
C GLN A 290 -21.58 -13.64 -2.24
N ARG A 291 -21.37 -12.91 -3.34
CA ARG A 291 -21.93 -13.25 -4.65
C ARG A 291 -21.35 -14.56 -5.19
N MET A 292 -20.04 -14.76 -5.11
CA MET A 292 -19.41 -16.00 -5.57
C MET A 292 -19.87 -17.22 -4.77
N VAL A 293 -19.90 -17.12 -3.44
CA VAL A 293 -20.38 -18.21 -2.57
C VAL A 293 -21.83 -18.55 -2.89
N SER A 294 -22.68 -17.54 -3.12
CA SER A 294 -24.08 -17.74 -3.51
C SER A 294 -24.21 -18.43 -4.87
N MET A 295 -23.32 -18.11 -5.82
CA MET A 295 -23.28 -18.74 -7.14
C MET A 295 -22.86 -20.22 -7.06
N VAL A 296 -21.79 -20.53 -6.33
CA VAL A 296 -21.32 -21.92 -6.14
C VAL A 296 -22.39 -22.77 -5.45
N ARG A 297 -23.03 -22.25 -4.40
CA ARG A 297 -24.13 -22.97 -3.71
C ARG A 297 -25.28 -23.30 -4.66
N ARG A 298 -25.68 -22.37 -5.54
CA ARG A 298 -26.73 -22.64 -6.54
C ARG A 298 -26.33 -23.75 -7.51
N LEU A 299 -25.09 -23.73 -8.01
CA LEU A 299 -24.58 -24.76 -8.92
C LEU A 299 -24.50 -26.15 -8.28
N CYS A 300 -24.21 -26.23 -6.98
CA CYS A 300 -24.19 -27.49 -6.24
C CYS A 300 -25.60 -28.03 -5.94
N MET A 301 -26.62 -27.17 -5.80
CA MET A 301 -28.00 -27.60 -5.53
C MET A 301 -28.79 -28.01 -6.78
N SER A 302 -28.28 -27.71 -7.97
CA SER A 302 -28.90 -28.09 -9.26
C SER A 302 -28.40 -29.45 -9.79
N LYS A 303 -27.58 -30.17 -9.03
CA LYS A 303 -27.09 -31.52 -9.33
C LYS A 303 -27.68 -32.51 -8.34
#